data_AF-A0AAX6M7Q9-F1
#
_entry.id   AF-A0AAX6M7Q9-F1
#
_cell.length_a   1.000
_cell.length_b   1.000
_cell.length_c   1.000
_cell.angle_alpha   90.00
_cell.angle_beta   90.00
_cell.angle_gamma   90.00
#
_symmetry.space_group_name_H-M   'P 1'
#
loop_
_entity.id
_entity.type
_entity.pdbx_description
1 polymer ?
#
loop_
_entity_poly.entity_id
_entity_poly.type
_entity_poly.pdbx_seq_one_letter_code
_entity_poly.pdbx_strand_id
1 'polypeptide(L)'
;MLVTSLLTLAFAATGFAQAPEGYKTVYITSKVDSKFVLVPKSNTSGSTLVIKTGSQKPEQQWYIKSGSTKIQLAGTQLCLDAGEKSNWKDMANIYIRECSDTADGQKWVAMEDGRIAVEKSSPQECLDLQYMRATENNPVGLYSCAGLGNTGAADKGINWPLTEVTTP
;
A
#
# COMPACT_ATOMS: atom_id res chain seq x y z
N MET A 1 25.76 54.00 -9.00
CA MET A 1 25.45 52.62 -9.40
C MET A 1 24.87 51.93 -8.18
N LEU A 2 23.57 51.63 -8.21
CA LEU A 2 22.85 51.01 -7.09
C LEU A 2 23.02 49.49 -7.21
N VAL A 3 23.64 48.85 -6.21
CA VAL A 3 23.74 47.40 -6.13
C VAL A 3 22.51 46.91 -5.36
N THR A 4 21.56 46.34 -6.07
CA THR A 4 20.34 45.76 -5.49
C THR A 4 20.66 44.35 -5.00
N SER A 5 20.88 44.20 -3.69
CA SER A 5 20.99 42.89 -3.06
C SER A 5 19.61 42.21 -3.02
N LEU A 6 19.43 41.16 -3.81
CA LEU A 6 18.28 40.26 -3.73
C LEU A 6 18.48 39.31 -2.53
N LEU A 7 17.70 39.55 -1.49
CA LEU A 7 17.59 38.66 -0.32
C LEU A 7 16.70 37.47 -0.72
N THR A 8 17.28 36.30 -0.94
CA THR A 8 16.51 35.06 -1.13
C THR A 8 15.99 34.57 0.21
N LEU A 9 14.69 34.70 0.46
CA LEU A 9 14.02 34.05 1.58
C LEU A 9 13.94 32.54 1.29
N ALA A 10 14.71 31.75 2.04
CA ALA A 10 14.54 30.30 2.08
C ALA A 10 13.26 29.99 2.88
N PHE A 11 12.19 29.61 2.19
CA PHE A 11 11.06 28.95 2.83
C PHE A 11 11.52 27.58 3.30
N ALA A 12 11.72 27.42 4.60
CA ALA A 12 11.79 26.11 5.24
C ALA A 12 10.38 25.50 5.20
N ALA A 13 10.01 24.91 4.05
CA ALA A 13 8.92 23.96 4.02
C ALA A 13 9.34 22.80 4.94
N THR A 14 8.66 22.64 6.06
CA THR A 14 8.72 21.39 6.85
C THR A 14 8.20 20.29 5.93
N GLY A 15 9.11 19.70 5.17
CA GLY A 15 8.78 18.75 4.12
C GLY A 15 8.19 17.50 4.75
N PHE A 16 6.87 17.32 4.63
CA PHE A 16 6.34 15.98 4.53
C PHE A 16 7.17 15.28 3.44
N ALA A 17 7.73 14.11 3.73
CA ALA A 17 8.50 13.37 2.75
C ALA A 17 7.66 13.29 1.46
N GLN A 18 8.18 13.86 0.38
CA GLN A 18 7.48 13.83 -0.89
C GLN A 18 7.46 12.39 -1.39
N ALA A 19 6.37 11.98 -2.05
CA ALA A 19 6.34 10.67 -2.71
C ALA A 19 7.55 10.54 -3.66
N PRO A 20 8.16 9.35 -3.77
CA PRO A 20 9.22 9.11 -4.75
C PRO A 20 8.76 9.47 -6.17
N GLU A 21 9.70 9.81 -7.05
CA GLU A 21 9.37 10.17 -8.43
C GLU A 21 8.53 9.09 -9.13
N GLY A 22 7.42 9.50 -9.75
CA GLY A 22 6.47 8.61 -10.42
C GLY A 22 5.52 7.85 -9.49
N TYR A 23 5.64 7.99 -8.17
CA TYR A 23 4.70 7.43 -7.20
C TYR A 23 3.58 8.42 -6.90
N LYS A 24 2.40 7.88 -6.65
CA LYS A 24 1.25 8.61 -6.13
C LYS A 24 1.12 8.36 -4.63
N THR A 25 0.62 9.34 -3.89
CA THR A 25 0.19 9.16 -2.50
C THR A 25 -1.29 8.78 -2.50
N VAL A 26 -1.62 7.62 -1.94
CA VAL A 26 -2.99 7.08 -1.98
C VAL A 26 -3.44 6.51 -0.63
N TYR A 27 -4.75 6.38 -0.47
CA TYR A 27 -5.36 5.41 0.43
C TYR A 27 -5.67 4.13 -0.35
N ILE A 28 -5.13 2.99 0.10
CA ILE A 28 -5.48 1.67 -0.44
C ILE A 28 -6.82 1.27 0.19
N THR A 29 -7.91 1.47 -0.56
CA THR A 29 -9.29 1.42 -0.07
C THR A 29 -9.89 0.04 -0.30
N SER A 30 -10.67 -0.50 0.64
CA SER A 30 -11.36 -1.78 0.43
C SER A 30 -12.52 -1.64 -0.55
N LYS A 31 -12.64 -2.55 -1.52
CA LYS A 31 -13.82 -2.63 -2.40
C LYS A 31 -15.03 -3.27 -1.72
N VAL A 32 -14.82 -4.00 -0.62
CA VAL A 32 -15.94 -4.56 0.17
C VAL A 32 -16.74 -3.43 0.81
N ASP A 33 -16.06 -2.45 1.41
CA ASP A 33 -16.64 -1.24 1.97
C ASP A 33 -15.61 -0.11 1.93
N SER A 34 -15.94 0.94 1.17
CA SER A 34 -15.07 2.09 0.92
C SER A 34 -14.76 2.95 2.15
N LYS A 35 -15.46 2.72 3.27
CA LYS A 35 -15.13 3.36 4.55
C LYS A 35 -13.75 2.92 5.07
N PHE A 36 -13.30 1.72 4.68
CA PHE A 36 -12.12 1.09 5.23
C PHE A 36 -10.90 1.22 4.32
N VAL A 37 -9.75 1.47 4.94
CA VAL A 37 -8.45 1.58 4.26
C VAL A 37 -7.43 0.64 4.89
N LEU A 38 -6.49 0.16 4.08
CA LEU A 38 -5.37 -0.66 4.52
C LEU A 38 -4.40 0.16 5.39
N VAL A 39 -4.08 -0.36 6.56
CA VAL A 39 -3.09 0.21 7.47
C VAL A 39 -2.28 -0.92 8.13
N PRO A 40 -1.05 -0.65 8.58
CA PRO A 40 -0.41 -1.57 9.52
C PRO A 40 -1.09 -1.51 10.89
N LYS A 41 -1.02 -2.60 11.66
CA LYS A 41 -1.49 -2.60 13.07
C LYS A 41 -0.71 -1.60 13.93
N SER A 42 0.56 -1.40 13.61
CA SER A 42 1.47 -0.43 14.21
C SER A 42 2.51 0.03 13.19
N ASN A 43 3.01 1.27 13.30
CA ASN A 43 4.03 1.82 12.38
C ASN A 43 5.43 1.36 12.78
N THR A 44 5.64 0.04 12.85
CA THR A 44 6.90 -0.58 13.24
C THR A 44 7.17 -1.78 12.36
N SER A 45 8.43 -1.96 11.93
CA SER A 45 8.85 -3.12 11.15
C SER A 45 8.42 -4.44 11.82
N GLY A 46 7.88 -5.37 11.02
CA GLY A 46 7.28 -6.63 11.47
C GLY A 46 5.79 -6.55 11.80
N SER A 47 5.16 -5.37 11.76
CA SER A 47 3.72 -5.25 11.99
C SER A 47 2.91 -5.86 10.84
N THR A 48 1.80 -6.52 11.17
CA THR A 48 0.86 -7.08 10.19
C THR A 48 -0.17 -6.04 9.74
N LEU A 49 -0.87 -6.31 8.65
CA LEU A 49 -1.84 -5.38 8.07
C LEU A 49 -3.27 -5.68 8.53
N VAL A 50 -4.05 -4.61 8.63
CA VAL A 50 -5.48 -4.65 8.91
C VAL A 50 -6.20 -3.55 8.12
N ILE A 51 -7.52 -3.57 8.15
CA ILE A 51 -8.32 -2.41 7.77
C ILE A 51 -8.74 -1.56 8.97
N LYS A 52 -8.78 -0.24 8.79
CA LYS A 52 -9.37 0.72 9.74
C LYS A 52 -10.24 1.74 9.02
N THR A 53 -11.10 2.42 9.77
CA THR A 53 -11.89 3.53 9.20
C THR A 53 -10.94 4.58 8.61
N GLY A 54 -11.19 4.99 7.36
CA GLY A 54 -10.48 6.09 6.72
C GLY A 54 -10.69 7.39 7.48
N SER A 55 -9.61 8.02 7.92
CA SER A 55 -9.60 9.25 8.71
C SER A 55 -8.76 10.37 8.08
N GLN A 56 -8.35 10.16 6.82
CA GLN A 56 -7.52 11.06 6.02
C GLN A 56 -6.18 11.44 6.68
N LYS A 57 -5.62 10.55 7.51
CA LYS A 57 -4.37 10.82 8.21
C LYS A 57 -3.13 10.31 7.46
N PRO A 58 -1.95 10.93 7.63
CA PRO A 58 -0.71 10.52 6.97
C PRO A 58 -0.34 9.05 7.21
N GLU A 59 -0.59 8.51 8.41
CA GLU A 59 -0.28 7.10 8.74
C GLU A 59 -1.14 6.06 7.99
N GLN A 60 -2.16 6.50 7.23
CA GLN A 60 -2.99 5.64 6.38
C GLN A 60 -2.63 5.76 4.90
N GLN A 61 -1.63 6.58 4.57
CA GLN A 61 -1.23 6.87 3.21
C GLN A 61 -0.09 5.96 2.76
N TRP A 62 -0.11 5.61 1.48
CA TRP A 62 0.89 4.76 0.85
C TRP A 62 1.41 5.44 -0.41
N TYR A 63 2.71 5.32 -0.68
CA TYR A 63 3.28 5.59 -1.98
C TYR A 63 3.19 4.33 -2.84
N ILE A 64 2.59 4.47 -4.02
CA ILE A 64 2.45 3.38 -4.99
C ILE A 64 2.45 3.94 -6.42
N LYS A 65 2.90 3.15 -7.40
CA LYS A 65 2.71 3.42 -8.83
C LYS A 65 2.02 2.25 -9.52
N SER A 66 1.39 2.51 -10.66
CA SER A 66 0.76 1.47 -11.48
C SER A 66 1.80 0.48 -12.05
N GLY A 67 1.40 -0.77 -12.27
CA GLY A 67 2.30 -1.83 -12.74
C GLY A 67 3.24 -2.32 -11.65
N SER A 68 4.46 -2.74 -12.03
CA SER A 68 5.49 -3.19 -11.07
C SER A 68 5.88 -2.05 -10.14
N THR A 69 5.77 -2.28 -8.84
CA THR A 69 5.91 -1.26 -7.81
C THR A 69 6.44 -1.86 -6.51
N LYS A 70 7.04 -1.00 -5.70
CA LYS A 70 7.13 -1.18 -4.25
C LYS A 70 5.98 -0.42 -3.60
N ILE A 71 5.51 -0.80 -2.43
CA ILE A 71 4.42 -0.09 -1.75
C ILE A 71 4.96 0.39 -0.40
N GLN A 72 5.16 1.69 -0.26
CA GLN A 72 5.83 2.29 0.90
C GLN A 72 4.82 3.02 1.77
N LEU A 73 4.88 2.82 3.08
CA LEU A 73 4.10 3.59 4.04
C LEU A 73 4.62 5.04 4.02
N ALA A 74 3.73 5.99 3.71
CA ALA A 74 4.11 7.38 3.47
C ALA A 74 4.87 7.98 4.67
N GLY A 75 5.91 8.77 4.39
CA GLY A 75 6.73 9.39 5.43
C GLY A 75 7.69 8.46 6.18
N THR A 76 7.78 7.17 5.81
CA THR A 76 8.65 6.18 6.49
C THR A 76 9.56 5.45 5.51
N GLN A 77 10.49 4.61 5.99
CA GLN A 77 11.24 3.65 5.16
C GLN A 77 10.64 2.24 5.25
N LEU A 78 9.35 2.11 5.60
CA LEU A 78 8.67 0.83 5.73
C LEU A 78 7.84 0.53 4.48
N CYS A 79 7.96 -0.68 3.96
CA CYS A 79 7.30 -1.17 2.76
C CYS A 79 6.46 -2.42 3.04
N LEU A 80 5.38 -2.58 2.28
CA LEU A 80 4.55 -3.77 2.26
C LEU A 80 5.38 -4.98 1.81
N ASP A 81 5.36 -6.04 2.61
CA ASP A 81 6.24 -7.20 2.47
C ASP A 81 5.44 -8.49 2.67
N ALA A 82 5.34 -9.29 1.60
CA ALA A 82 4.68 -10.60 1.60
C ALA A 82 5.47 -11.69 2.37
N GLY A 83 6.63 -11.35 2.93
CA GLY A 83 7.52 -12.27 3.62
C GLY A 83 8.34 -13.13 2.66
N GLU A 84 8.90 -14.20 3.20
CA GLU A 84 9.70 -15.15 2.43
C GLU A 84 8.84 -15.93 1.43
N LYS A 85 9.40 -16.16 0.24
CA LYS A 85 8.71 -16.84 -0.87
C LYS A 85 8.14 -18.22 -0.52
N SER A 86 8.79 -18.95 0.38
CA SER A 86 8.32 -20.26 0.89
C SER A 86 6.99 -20.19 1.65
N ASN A 87 6.56 -18.99 2.05
CA ASN A 87 5.35 -18.76 2.83
C ASN A 87 4.21 -18.11 2.04
N TRP A 88 4.39 -17.82 0.75
CA TRP A 88 3.34 -17.22 -0.08
C TRP A 88 2.27 -18.25 -0.43
N LYS A 89 1.10 -18.11 0.19
CA LYS A 89 -0.08 -18.95 0.03
C LYS A 89 -1.31 -18.22 0.60
N ASP A 90 -2.49 -18.70 0.26
CA ASP A 90 -3.75 -18.27 0.87
C ASP A 90 -3.66 -18.14 2.41
N MET A 91 -4.18 -17.01 2.90
CA MET A 91 -4.20 -16.57 4.30
C MET A 91 -2.83 -16.27 4.92
N ALA A 92 -1.73 -16.31 4.15
CA ALA A 92 -0.43 -15.88 4.67
C ALA A 92 -0.47 -14.41 5.10
N ASN A 93 0.25 -14.10 6.17
CA ASN A 93 0.36 -12.74 6.66
C ASN A 93 1.20 -11.89 5.70
N ILE A 94 0.83 -10.62 5.61
CA ILE A 94 1.66 -9.57 5.02
C ILE A 94 2.17 -8.72 6.18
N TYR A 95 3.34 -8.13 6.00
CA TYR A 95 4.00 -7.30 6.99
C TYR A 95 4.35 -5.92 6.40
N ILE A 96 4.71 -4.98 7.26
CA ILE A 96 5.59 -3.88 6.86
C ILE A 96 7.01 -4.17 7.33
N ARG A 97 8.02 -3.91 6.50
CA ARG A 97 9.45 -4.06 6.82
C ARG A 97 10.26 -2.94 6.19
N GLU A 98 11.51 -2.77 6.58
CA GLU A 98 12.42 -1.83 5.90
C GLU A 98 12.40 -2.07 4.38
N CYS A 99 12.25 -1.01 3.62
CA CYS A 99 12.19 -1.05 2.17
C CYS A 99 13.51 -1.59 1.60
N SER A 100 13.42 -2.55 0.68
CA SER A 100 14.56 -3.18 0.02
C SER A 100 14.28 -3.34 -1.48
N ASP A 101 15.29 -3.10 -2.31
CA ASP A 101 15.18 -3.33 -3.77
C ASP A 101 15.38 -4.81 -4.14
N THR A 102 15.99 -5.58 -3.24
CA THR A 102 16.33 -6.98 -3.47
C THR A 102 15.31 -7.95 -2.87
N ALA A 103 14.51 -7.52 -1.90
CA ALA A 103 13.48 -8.34 -1.27
C ALA A 103 12.37 -8.69 -2.26
N ASP A 104 12.23 -9.98 -2.57
CA ASP A 104 11.22 -10.44 -3.51
C ASP A 104 9.78 -10.29 -2.99
N GLY A 105 9.58 -10.33 -1.66
CA GLY A 105 8.28 -10.08 -1.03
C GLY A 105 7.81 -8.62 -1.08
N GLN A 106 8.66 -7.70 -1.52
CA GLN A 106 8.32 -6.28 -1.66
C GLN A 106 8.10 -5.84 -3.12
N LYS A 107 8.14 -6.81 -4.05
CA LYS A 107 7.85 -6.59 -5.46
C LYS A 107 6.38 -6.90 -5.70
N TRP A 108 5.60 -5.86 -5.95
CA TRP A 108 4.17 -5.93 -6.16
C TRP A 108 3.81 -5.48 -7.57
N VAL A 109 2.65 -5.91 -8.05
CA VAL A 109 2.03 -5.38 -9.27
C VAL A 109 0.71 -4.75 -8.90
N ALA A 110 0.61 -3.43 -8.99
CA ALA A 110 -0.67 -2.72 -8.93
C ALA A 110 -1.36 -2.81 -10.29
N MET A 111 -2.32 -3.73 -10.38
CA MET A 111 -3.05 -4.03 -11.63
C MET A 111 -4.09 -2.96 -11.92
N GLU A 112 -4.38 -2.73 -13.20
CA GLU A 112 -5.40 -1.76 -13.64
C GLU A 112 -6.81 -2.13 -13.15
N ASP A 113 -7.05 -3.42 -12.89
CA ASP A 113 -8.34 -3.92 -12.40
C ASP A 113 -8.53 -3.79 -10.89
N GLY A 114 -7.57 -3.18 -10.18
CA GLY A 114 -7.62 -2.92 -8.74
C GLY A 114 -7.02 -4.02 -7.87
N ARG A 115 -6.57 -5.14 -8.42
CA ARG A 115 -5.80 -6.14 -7.66
C ARG A 115 -4.37 -5.66 -7.40
N ILE A 116 -3.80 -6.07 -6.27
CA ILE A 116 -2.39 -5.83 -5.94
C ILE A 116 -1.73 -7.19 -5.71
N ALA A 117 -0.90 -7.64 -6.64
CA ALA A 117 -0.34 -8.99 -6.62
C ALA A 117 1.13 -9.01 -6.20
N VAL A 118 1.57 -10.08 -5.54
CA VAL A 118 3.00 -10.35 -5.33
C VAL A 118 3.60 -10.74 -6.68
N GLU A 119 4.49 -9.90 -7.21
CA GLU A 119 4.97 -9.98 -8.61
C GLU A 119 5.58 -11.34 -8.96
N LYS A 120 6.29 -11.94 -8.00
CA LYS A 120 7.05 -13.18 -8.19
C LYS A 120 6.35 -14.45 -7.70
N SER A 121 5.09 -14.34 -7.27
CA SER A 121 4.31 -15.48 -6.76
C SER A 121 3.80 -16.37 -7.90
N SER A 122 3.75 -17.68 -7.64
CA SER A 122 3.17 -18.68 -8.54
C SER A 122 2.68 -19.88 -7.71
N PRO A 123 1.36 -20.17 -7.63
CA PRO A 123 0.26 -19.40 -8.23
C PRO A 123 0.26 -17.94 -7.76
N GLN A 124 -0.39 -17.06 -8.53
CA GLN A 124 -0.32 -15.63 -8.25
C GLN A 124 -1.16 -15.29 -7.02
N GLU A 125 -0.53 -14.68 -6.03
CA GLU A 125 -1.12 -14.26 -4.75
C GLU A 125 -1.37 -12.74 -4.74
N CYS A 126 -2.53 -12.33 -4.24
CA CYS A 126 -3.01 -10.96 -4.18
C CYS A 126 -3.23 -10.51 -2.73
N LEU A 127 -3.13 -9.20 -2.50
CA LEU A 127 -3.58 -8.56 -1.27
C LEU A 127 -5.07 -8.88 -1.06
N ASP A 128 -5.43 -9.40 0.11
CA ASP A 128 -6.78 -9.90 0.42
C ASP A 128 -7.30 -9.42 1.76
N LEU A 129 -8.51 -8.87 1.76
CA LEU A 129 -9.28 -8.65 2.97
C LEU A 129 -9.89 -9.98 3.42
N GLN A 130 -9.27 -10.59 4.44
CA GLN A 130 -9.60 -11.96 4.83
C GLN A 130 -11.09 -12.15 5.09
N TYR A 131 -11.65 -13.18 4.45
CA TYR A 131 -13.06 -13.55 4.49
C TYR A 131 -14.02 -12.46 4.00
N MET A 132 -13.53 -11.50 3.21
CA MET A 132 -14.28 -10.30 2.79
C MET A 132 -14.94 -9.57 3.96
N ARG A 133 -14.35 -9.63 5.16
CA ARG A 133 -14.97 -9.10 6.37
C ARG A 133 -14.55 -7.65 6.59
N ALA A 134 -15.40 -6.72 6.15
CA ALA A 134 -15.23 -5.28 6.38
C ALA A 134 -15.61 -4.88 7.82
N THR A 135 -14.78 -5.28 8.78
CA THR A 135 -14.88 -4.86 10.19
C THR A 135 -13.54 -4.27 10.61
N GLU A 136 -13.56 -3.24 11.45
CA GLU A 136 -12.33 -2.61 11.95
C GLU A 136 -11.38 -3.64 12.58
N ASN A 137 -10.10 -3.51 12.25
CA ASN A 137 -9.02 -4.43 12.61
C ASN A 137 -9.11 -5.85 12.01
N ASN A 138 -9.99 -6.09 11.03
CA ASN A 138 -9.96 -7.36 10.29
C ASN A 138 -8.61 -7.48 9.54
N PRO A 139 -7.97 -8.65 9.58
CA PRO A 139 -6.66 -8.87 8.96
C PRO A 139 -6.72 -8.75 7.44
N VAL A 140 -5.60 -8.33 6.88
CA VAL A 140 -5.30 -8.37 5.46
C VAL A 140 -4.12 -9.29 5.23
N GLY A 141 -4.25 -10.22 4.30
CA GLY A 141 -3.23 -11.23 3.99
C GLY A 141 -3.11 -11.48 2.50
N LEU A 142 -2.59 -12.65 2.14
CA LEU A 142 -2.56 -13.13 0.76
C LEU A 142 -3.76 -14.03 0.46
N TYR A 143 -4.23 -13.97 -0.78
CA TYR A 143 -5.16 -14.94 -1.35
C TYR A 143 -4.96 -15.03 -2.85
N SER A 144 -5.28 -16.19 -3.43
CA SER A 144 -5.26 -16.42 -4.87
C SER A 144 -5.86 -15.25 -5.66
N CYS A 145 -5.05 -14.68 -6.56
CA CYS A 145 -5.49 -13.62 -7.47
C CYS A 145 -6.62 -14.05 -8.42
N ALA A 146 -6.88 -15.37 -8.54
CA ALA A 146 -8.04 -15.88 -9.26
C ALA A 146 -9.35 -15.52 -8.57
N GLY A 147 -9.34 -15.16 -7.28
CA GLY A 147 -10.52 -14.82 -6.49
C GLY A 147 -11.40 -16.03 -6.20
N LEU A 148 -12.32 -15.86 -5.25
CA LEU A 148 -13.28 -16.89 -4.87
C LEU A 148 -14.11 -17.32 -6.09
N GLY A 149 -14.13 -18.62 -6.37
CA GLY A 149 -14.86 -19.16 -7.53
C GLY A 149 -14.27 -18.77 -8.89
N ASN A 150 -12.99 -18.38 -8.95
CA ASN A 150 -12.31 -17.91 -10.17
C ASN A 150 -12.92 -16.66 -10.79
N THR A 151 -13.45 -15.76 -9.94
CA THR A 151 -14.14 -14.54 -10.38
C THR A 151 -13.18 -13.37 -10.67
N GLY A 152 -11.89 -13.52 -10.38
CA GLY A 152 -10.84 -12.53 -10.62
C GLY A 152 -11.15 -11.20 -9.94
N ALA A 153 -11.01 -10.09 -10.66
CA ALA A 153 -11.22 -8.74 -10.14
C ALA A 153 -12.68 -8.44 -9.69
N ALA A 154 -13.64 -9.32 -9.98
CA ALA A 154 -14.99 -9.22 -9.44
C ALA A 154 -15.08 -9.63 -7.95
N ASP A 155 -14.12 -10.41 -7.45
CA ASP A 155 -13.97 -10.65 -6.02
C ASP A 155 -13.58 -9.34 -5.32
N LYS A 156 -14.42 -8.91 -4.38
CA LYS A 156 -14.23 -7.65 -3.64
C LYS A 156 -13.15 -7.76 -2.57
N GLY A 157 -12.84 -8.97 -2.08
CA GLY A 157 -11.83 -9.18 -1.04
C GLY A 157 -10.42 -8.87 -1.50
N ILE A 158 -10.12 -9.18 -2.77
CA ILE A 158 -8.79 -9.01 -3.38
C ILE A 158 -8.63 -7.72 -4.20
N ASN A 159 -9.63 -6.83 -4.18
CA ASN A 159 -9.66 -5.64 -5.02
C ASN A 159 -9.62 -4.37 -4.16
N TRP A 160 -8.67 -3.50 -4.47
CA TRP A 160 -8.26 -2.39 -3.63
C TRP A 160 -8.16 -1.08 -4.44
N PRO A 161 -9.28 -0.35 -4.62
CA PRO A 161 -9.25 0.96 -5.24
C PRO A 161 -8.21 1.89 -4.59
N LEU A 162 -7.36 2.47 -5.43
CA LEU A 162 -6.34 3.44 -5.01
C LEU A 162 -6.95 4.84 -5.06
N THR A 163 -7.35 5.37 -3.91
CA THR A 163 -7.92 6.72 -3.80
C THR A 163 -6.79 7.71 -3.60
N GLU A 164 -6.51 8.57 -4.57
CA GLU A 164 -5.46 9.59 -4.45
C GLU A 164 -5.73 10.55 -3.28
N VAL A 165 -4.69 10.87 -2.52
CA VAL A 165 -4.74 11.93 -1.51
C VAL A 165 -4.82 13.25 -2.25
N THR A 166 -5.98 13.87 -2.25
CA THR A 166 -6.09 15.27 -2.67
C THR A 166 -5.50 16.13 -1.55
N THR A 167 -4.50 16.95 -1.88
CA THR A 167 -4.13 18.06 -0.98
C THR A 167 -5.38 18.91 -0.74
N PRO A 168 -5.68 19.28 0.53
CA PRO A 168 -6.72 20.25 0.83
C PRO A 168 -6.56 21.55 0.04
#